data_AF-A0A7C7IY71-F1
#
_entry.id   AF-A0A7C7IY71-F1
#
_cell.length_a   1.000
_cell.length_b   1.000
_cell.length_c   1.000
_cell.angle_alpha   90.00
_cell.angle_beta   90.00
_cell.angle_gamma   90.00
#
_symmetry.space_group_name_H-M   'P 1'
#
loop_
_entity.id
_entity.type
_entity.pdbx_description
1 polymer ?
#
loop_
_entity_poly.entity_id
_entity_poly.type
_entity_poly.pdbx_seq_one_letter_code
_entity_poly.pdbx_strand_id
1 'polypeptide(L)'
;MSALYQAVALSLNKAGKIVTIEGAKTLAKYAEQNIETIGLENVRVVAGRFQDVLDEVLNESSPIDFAFIDGHHDEKATMRYFEQIIPFLSNQPRVLVFDDIPWSPGMKRVWKKIKVDERVKISVDFRKVGICLMNKKIEE
;
A
#
# COMPACT_ATOMS: atom_id res chain seq x y z
N MET A 1 -4.99 -12.91 5.01
CA MET A 1 -4.89 -11.43 4.87
C MET A 1 -3.45 -11.02 5.17
N SER A 2 -2.70 -10.58 4.16
CA SER A 2 -1.30 -10.13 4.29
C SER A 2 -1.12 -9.07 5.39
N ALA A 3 -2.10 -8.17 5.54
CA ALA A 3 -2.13 -7.15 6.57
C ALA A 3 -2.04 -7.69 8.01
N LEU A 4 -2.57 -8.89 8.31
CA LEU A 4 -2.47 -9.47 9.66
C LEU A 4 -1.04 -9.82 10.02
N TYR A 5 -0.28 -10.42 9.09
CA TYR A 5 1.13 -10.73 9.31
C TYR A 5 1.95 -9.46 9.56
N GLN A 6 1.68 -8.40 8.78
CA GLN A 6 2.33 -7.10 8.94
C GLN A 6 1.96 -6.46 10.29
N ALA A 7 0.67 -6.47 10.65
CA ALA A 7 0.18 -5.90 11.89
C ALA A 7 0.72 -6.60 13.14
N VAL A 8 0.81 -7.94 13.12
CA VAL A 8 1.45 -8.72 14.18
C VAL A 8 2.92 -8.32 14.34
N ALA A 9 3.67 -8.19 13.25
CA ALA A 9 5.06 -7.75 13.30
C ALA A 9 5.22 -6.36 13.93
N LEU A 10 4.34 -5.40 13.57
CA LEU A 10 4.31 -4.07 14.17
C LEU A 10 3.94 -4.10 15.66
N SER A 11 2.97 -4.94 16.03
CA SER A 11 2.55 -5.13 17.43
C SER A 11 3.70 -5.70 18.28
N LEU A 12 4.43 -6.69 17.77
CA LEU A 12 5.63 -7.24 18.42
C LEU A 12 6.74 -6.18 18.58
N ASN A 13 6.89 -5.29 17.60
CA ASN A 13 7.78 -4.14 17.67
C ASN A 13 7.24 -2.99 18.54
N LYS A 14 6.01 -3.11 19.06
CA LYS A 14 5.31 -2.11 19.88
C LYS A 14 5.19 -0.73 19.21
N ALA A 15 5.19 -0.70 17.88
CA ALA A 15 5.17 0.54 17.11
C ALA A 15 4.55 0.33 15.73
N GLY A 16 3.78 1.32 15.28
CA GLY A 16 3.15 1.33 13.96
C GLY A 16 1.71 0.83 13.96
N LYS A 17 0.99 1.21 12.89
CA LYS A 17 -0.41 0.88 12.65
C LYS A 17 -0.58 0.51 11.17
N ILE A 18 -1.60 -0.27 10.86
CA ILE A 18 -1.99 -0.60 9.49
C ILE A 18 -3.40 -0.09 9.23
N VAL A 19 -3.60 0.53 8.07
CA VAL A 19 -4.93 0.77 7.50
C VAL A 19 -5.06 -0.10 6.26
N THR A 20 -6.14 -0.86 6.15
CA THR A 20 -6.47 -1.63 4.94
C THR A 20 -7.73 -1.05 4.29
N ILE A 21 -7.84 -1.19 2.97
CA ILE A 21 -9.02 -0.77 2.20
C ILE A 21 -9.60 -2.01 1.51
N GLU A 22 -10.89 -2.26 1.69
CA GLU A 22 -11.61 -3.38 1.07
C GLU A 22 -12.87 -2.86 0.35
N GLY A 23 -13.00 -3.19 -0.93
CA GLY A 23 -14.09 -2.70 -1.78
C GLY A 23 -15.46 -3.29 -1.45
N ALA A 24 -15.50 -4.54 -1.00
CA ALA A 24 -16.74 -5.24 -0.66
C ALA A 24 -17.02 -5.15 0.85
N LYS A 25 -18.10 -4.47 1.24
CA LYS A 25 -18.52 -4.32 2.65
C LYS A 25 -18.60 -5.65 3.41
N THR A 26 -19.04 -6.72 2.75
CA THR A 26 -19.12 -8.05 3.35
C THR A 26 -17.73 -8.62 3.67
N LEU A 27 -16.76 -8.47 2.76
CA LEU A 27 -15.38 -8.90 2.98
C LEU A 27 -14.69 -8.03 4.03
N ALA A 28 -14.97 -6.72 4.04
CA ALA A 28 -14.45 -5.80 5.06
C ALA A 28 -14.89 -6.25 6.47
N LYS A 29 -16.16 -6.62 6.63
CA LYS A 29 -16.70 -7.17 7.88
C LYS A 29 -15.99 -8.47 8.31
N TYR A 30 -15.72 -9.38 7.38
CA TYR A 30 -14.95 -10.58 7.69
C TYR A 30 -13.49 -10.26 8.07
N ALA A 31 -12.88 -9.26 7.44
CA ALA A 31 -11.55 -8.80 7.80
C ALA A 31 -11.50 -8.24 9.24
N GLU A 32 -12.48 -7.41 9.61
CA GLU A 32 -12.65 -6.90 10.99
C GLU A 32 -12.80 -8.04 12.00
N GLN A 33 -13.68 -9.00 11.74
CA GLN A 33 -13.87 -10.18 12.61
C GLN A 33 -12.58 -11.00 12.80
N ASN A 34 -11.78 -11.15 11.74
CA ASN A 34 -10.49 -11.83 11.83
C ASN A 34 -9.48 -11.04 12.68
N ILE A 35 -9.47 -9.70 12.58
CA ILE A 35 -8.63 -8.82 13.41
C ILE A 35 -9.02 -8.94 14.88
N GLU A 36 -10.33 -8.87 15.18
CA GLU A 36 -10.86 -9.02 16.53
C GLU A 36 -10.51 -10.38 17.15
N THR A 37 -10.65 -11.47 16.36
CA THR A 37 -10.34 -12.83 16.82
C THR A 37 -8.87 -13.00 17.22
N ILE A 38 -7.95 -12.29 16.55
CA ILE A 38 -6.52 -12.31 16.85
C ILE A 38 -6.17 -11.34 18.00
N GLY A 39 -7.06 -10.40 18.31
CA GLY A 39 -6.86 -9.40 19.36
C GLY A 39 -5.89 -8.28 18.96
N LEU A 40 -5.89 -7.89 17.67
CA LEU A 40 -5.04 -6.79 17.18
C LEU A 40 -5.75 -5.44 17.29
N GLU A 41 -5.13 -4.48 17.97
CA GLU A 41 -5.66 -3.12 18.15
C GLU A 41 -5.03 -2.10 17.20
N ASN A 42 -3.99 -2.50 16.44
CA ASN A 42 -3.21 -1.62 15.57
C ASN A 42 -3.63 -1.69 14.10
N VAL A 43 -4.82 -2.20 13.80
CA VAL A 43 -5.35 -2.33 12.43
C VAL A 43 -6.71 -1.66 12.32
N ARG A 44 -6.89 -0.84 11.28
CA ARG A 44 -8.18 -0.28 10.88
C ARG A 44 -8.55 -0.78 9.49
N VAL A 45 -9.77 -1.26 9.32
CA VAL A 45 -10.33 -1.61 8.00
C VAL A 45 -11.21 -0.46 7.52
N VAL A 46 -11.05 -0.07 6.25
CA VAL A 46 -11.89 0.93 5.58
C VAL A 46 -12.63 0.26 4.44
N ALA A 47 -13.96 0.26 4.50
CA ALA A 47 -14.81 -0.34 3.48
C ALA A 47 -15.14 0.68 2.38
N GLY A 48 -14.65 0.44 1.16
CA GLY A 48 -14.91 1.30 0.00
C GLY A 48 -13.97 1.01 -1.16
N ARG A 49 -14.33 1.45 -2.37
CA ARG A 49 -13.42 1.35 -3.52
C ARG A 49 -12.30 2.37 -3.34
N PHE A 50 -11.09 2.05 -3.78
CA PHE A 50 -9.94 2.96 -3.69
C PHE A 50 -10.23 4.36 -4.23
N GLN A 51 -10.94 4.47 -5.36
CA GLN A 51 -11.30 5.76 -5.96
C GLN A 51 -12.22 6.64 -5.09
N ASP A 52 -12.92 6.04 -4.12
CA ASP A 52 -13.87 6.72 -3.26
C ASP A 52 -13.23 7.09 -1.90
N VAL A 53 -12.30 6.27 -1.40
CA VAL A 53 -11.80 6.38 0.00
C VAL A 53 -10.30 6.60 0.13
N LEU A 54 -9.50 6.40 -0.93
CA LEU A 54 -8.04 6.45 -0.81
C LEU A 54 -7.55 7.84 -0.37
N ASP A 55 -8.10 8.92 -0.93
CA ASP A 55 -7.66 10.27 -0.58
C ASP A 55 -7.92 10.60 0.90
N GLU A 56 -9.08 10.23 1.43
CA GLU A 56 -9.40 10.39 2.85
C GLU A 56 -8.44 9.58 3.73
N VAL A 57 -8.21 8.31 3.38
CA VAL A 57 -7.28 7.44 4.12
C VAL A 57 -5.85 8.00 4.13
N LEU A 58 -5.37 8.52 2.99
CA LEU A 58 -4.04 9.11 2.87
C LEU A 58 -3.89 10.37 3.74
N ASN A 59 -4.91 11.23 3.78
CA ASN A 59 -4.92 12.41 4.63
C ASN A 59 -4.89 12.04 6.13
N GLU A 60 -5.67 11.05 6.55
CA GLU A 60 -5.73 10.60 7.94
C GLU A 60 -4.46 9.85 8.40
N SER A 61 -3.78 9.19 7.47
CA SER A 61 -2.65 8.29 7.76
C SER A 61 -1.28 8.93 7.51
N SER A 62 -1.24 10.21 7.14
CA SER A 62 0.01 10.92 6.87
C SER A 62 0.80 11.17 8.17
N PRO A 63 2.13 10.97 8.18
CA PRO A 63 2.96 10.49 7.07
C PRO A 63 2.98 8.96 6.92
N ILE A 64 3.20 8.48 5.69
CA ILE A 64 3.21 7.05 5.35
C ILE A 64 4.64 6.55 5.10
N ASP A 65 5.05 5.51 5.83
CA ASP A 65 6.36 4.87 5.66
C ASP A 65 6.30 3.63 4.73
N PHE A 66 5.13 3.00 4.64
CA PHE A 66 4.94 1.75 3.91
C PHE A 66 3.56 1.73 3.24
N ALA A 67 3.52 1.34 1.95
CA ALA A 67 2.28 1.07 1.24
C ALA A 67 2.38 -0.25 0.46
N PHE A 68 1.40 -1.13 0.63
CA PHE A 68 1.28 -2.36 -0.14
C PHE A 68 0.05 -2.28 -1.06
N ILE A 69 0.30 -2.26 -2.37
CA ILE A 69 -0.69 -2.09 -3.41
C ILE A 69 -0.99 -3.47 -4.00
N ASP A 70 -2.02 -4.10 -3.46
CA ASP A 70 -2.47 -5.46 -3.76
C ASP A 70 -3.98 -5.46 -4.10
N GLY A 71 -4.35 -4.69 -5.12
CA GLY A 71 -5.74 -4.55 -5.51
C GLY A 71 -5.94 -3.91 -6.87
N HIS A 72 -7.10 -4.21 -7.49
CA HIS A 72 -7.52 -3.78 -8.83
C HIS A 72 -6.67 -4.34 -10.00
N HIS A 73 -5.34 -4.34 -9.91
CA HIS A 73 -4.39 -4.83 -10.93
C HIS A 73 -4.67 -4.32 -12.36
N ASP A 74 -4.99 -3.02 -12.44
CA ASP A 74 -5.18 -2.27 -13.69
C ASP A 74 -4.05 -1.25 -13.91
N GLU A 75 -3.65 -1.02 -15.16
CA GLU A 75 -2.54 -0.11 -15.51
C GLU A 75 -2.78 1.32 -15.01
N LYS A 76 -3.95 1.88 -15.30
CA LYS A 76 -4.27 3.27 -14.99
C LYS A 76 -4.53 3.45 -13.51
N ALA A 77 -5.24 2.50 -12.90
CA ALA A 77 -5.50 2.54 -11.47
C ALA A 77 -4.20 2.47 -10.65
N THR A 78 -3.31 1.52 -10.96
CA THR A 78 -2.04 1.36 -10.25
C THR A 78 -1.16 2.60 -10.35
N MET A 79 -1.06 3.18 -11.55
CA MET A 79 -0.33 4.44 -11.74
C MET A 79 -0.96 5.58 -10.93
N ARG A 80 -2.29 5.68 -10.93
CA ARG A 80 -3.00 6.70 -10.16
C ARG A 80 -2.75 6.56 -8.65
N TYR A 81 -2.81 5.34 -8.12
CA TYR A 81 -2.52 5.11 -6.69
C TYR A 81 -1.09 5.47 -6.33
N PHE A 82 -0.13 5.11 -7.19
CA PHE A 82 1.27 5.51 -7.02
C PHE A 82 1.42 7.04 -6.92
N GLU A 83 0.80 7.78 -7.83
CA GLU A 83 0.81 9.25 -7.80
C GLU A 83 0.09 9.83 -6.56
N GLN A 84 -1.05 9.26 -6.17
CA GLN A 84 -1.82 9.70 -5.01
C GLN A 84 -1.05 9.49 -3.70
N ILE A 85 -0.30 8.39 -3.57
CA ILE A 85 0.42 8.03 -2.34
C ILE A 85 1.66 8.91 -2.11
N ILE A 86 2.40 9.25 -3.18
CA ILE A 86 3.69 9.95 -3.10
C ILE A 86 3.68 11.21 -2.22
N PRO A 87 2.70 12.12 -2.33
CA PRO A 87 2.62 13.32 -1.50
C PRO A 87 2.54 13.05 0.00
N PHE A 88 2.01 11.90 0.42
CA PHE A 88 1.79 11.54 1.83
C PHE A 88 2.92 10.70 2.43
N LEU A 89 3.91 10.32 1.62
CA LEU A 89 5.06 9.59 2.10
C LEU A 89 5.90 10.44 3.07
N SER A 90 6.42 9.80 4.12
CA SER A 90 7.27 10.42 5.14
C SER A 90 8.60 10.97 4.60
N ASN A 91 9.50 11.41 5.47
CA ASN A 91 10.89 11.73 5.11
C ASN A 91 11.89 10.63 5.52
N GLN A 92 11.39 9.52 6.07
CA GLN A 92 12.16 8.35 6.48
C GLN A 92 12.29 7.37 5.29
N PRO A 93 12.99 6.22 5.43
CA PRO A 93 12.98 5.19 4.40
C PRO A 93 11.54 4.76 4.08
N ARG A 94 11.12 4.95 2.82
CA ARG A 94 9.75 4.66 2.37
C ARG A 94 9.75 3.52 1.38
N VAL A 95 8.85 2.56 1.61
CA VAL A 95 8.76 1.34 0.82
C VAL A 95 7.37 1.24 0.20
N LEU A 96 7.32 1.12 -1.12
CA LEU A 96 6.12 0.81 -1.86
C LEU A 96 6.25 -0.59 -2.43
N VAL A 97 5.25 -1.42 -2.16
CA VAL A 97 5.18 -2.80 -2.64
C VAL A 97 4.00 -2.92 -3.60
N PHE A 98 4.23 -3.60 -4.72
CA PHE A 98 3.22 -3.84 -5.76
C PHE A 98 3.07 -5.34 -5.93
N ASP A 99 1.87 -5.87 -5.68
CA ASP A 99 1.58 -7.27 -5.95
C ASP A 99 1.25 -7.50 -7.43
N ASP A 100 1.41 -8.75 -7.86
CA ASP A 100 0.99 -9.21 -9.18
C ASP A 100 1.48 -8.35 -10.37
N ILE A 101 2.74 -7.90 -10.31
CA ILE A 101 3.38 -7.13 -11.38
C ILE A 101 3.36 -7.80 -12.79
N PRO A 102 3.32 -9.15 -12.94
CA PRO A 102 3.21 -9.76 -14.27
C PRO A 102 1.77 -10.05 -14.71
N TRP A 103 0.75 -9.74 -13.89
CA TRP A 103 -0.64 -10.18 -14.05
C TRP A 103 -1.23 -9.97 -15.43
N SER A 104 -1.01 -8.79 -16.01
CA SER A 104 -1.56 -8.41 -17.31
C SER A 104 -0.55 -7.61 -18.14
N PRO A 105 -0.74 -7.48 -19.47
CA PRO A 105 0.06 -6.58 -20.28
C PRO A 105 0.05 -5.13 -19.75
N GLY A 106 -1.07 -4.69 -19.17
CA GLY A 106 -1.20 -3.40 -18.50
C GLY A 106 -0.32 -3.29 -17.26
N MET A 107 -0.39 -4.28 -16.36
CA MET A 107 0.46 -4.34 -15.16
C MET A 107 1.95 -4.35 -15.50
N LYS A 108 2.35 -5.12 -16.53
CA LYS A 108 3.73 -5.11 -17.03
C LYS A 108 4.17 -3.73 -17.53
N ARG A 109 3.28 -2.96 -18.16
CA ARG A 109 3.58 -1.61 -18.65
C ARG A 109 3.69 -0.60 -17.50
N VAL A 110 2.73 -0.56 -16.57
CA VAL A 110 2.80 0.37 -15.43
C VAL A 110 4.00 0.04 -14.55
N TRP A 111 4.30 -1.23 -14.30
CA TRP A 111 5.48 -1.61 -13.53
C TRP A 111 6.78 -1.13 -14.20
N LYS A 112 6.91 -1.27 -15.53
CA LYS A 112 8.06 -0.71 -16.27
C LYS A 112 8.17 0.80 -16.11
N LYS A 113 7.04 1.53 -16.08
CA LYS A 113 7.02 2.99 -15.85
C LYS A 113 7.46 3.33 -14.42
N ILE A 114 6.88 2.69 -13.41
CA ILE A 114 7.19 2.93 -11.98
C ILE A 114 8.68 2.65 -11.68
N LYS A 115 9.25 1.57 -12.24
CA LYS A 115 10.66 1.21 -11.99
C LYS A 115 11.68 2.27 -12.37
N VAL A 116 11.37 3.09 -13.38
CA VAL A 116 12.26 4.11 -13.93
C VAL A 116 11.83 5.53 -13.55
N ASP A 117 10.83 5.66 -12.68
CA ASP A 117 10.39 6.95 -12.16
C ASP A 117 11.49 7.57 -11.30
N GLU A 118 11.79 8.85 -11.50
CA GLU A 118 12.87 9.56 -10.81
C GLU A 118 12.71 9.63 -9.28
N ARG A 119 11.47 9.50 -8.79
CA ARG A 119 11.16 9.48 -7.35
C ARG A 119 11.49 8.12 -6.73
N VAL A 120 11.67 7.07 -7.53
CA VAL A 120 12.09 5.75 -7.09
C VAL A 120 13.63 5.68 -7.09
N LYS A 121 14.21 5.47 -5.90
CA LYS A 121 15.65 5.33 -5.72
C LYS A 121 16.15 3.95 -6.16
N ILE A 122 15.48 2.91 -5.69
CA ILE A 122 15.81 1.51 -5.97
C ILE A 122 14.50 0.79 -6.27
N SER A 123 14.47 0.04 -7.38
CA SER A 123 13.40 -0.91 -7.66
C SER A 123 13.95 -2.32 -7.71
N VAL A 124 13.24 -3.26 -7.09
CA VAL A 124 13.56 -4.69 -7.09
C VAL A 124 12.37 -5.46 -7.63
N ASP A 125 12.63 -6.35 -8.58
CA ASP A 125 11.63 -7.14 -9.29
C ASP A 125 11.77 -8.61 -8.89
N PHE A 126 10.82 -9.11 -8.09
CA PHE A 126 10.79 -10.51 -7.64
C PHE A 126 9.89 -11.38 -8.53
N ARG A 127 9.73 -11.04 -9.81
CA ARG A 127 8.88 -11.69 -10.82
C ARG A 127 7.38 -11.60 -10.56
N LYS A 128 6.92 -11.75 -9.31
CA LYS A 128 5.52 -11.60 -8.88
C LYS A 128 5.27 -10.30 -8.13
N VAL A 129 6.22 -9.87 -7.31
CA VAL A 129 6.12 -8.68 -6.47
C VAL A 129 7.20 -7.68 -6.87
N GLY A 130 6.83 -6.41 -6.94
CA GLY A 130 7.75 -5.29 -7.12
C GLY A 130 7.93 -4.53 -5.82
N ILE A 131 9.16 -4.14 -5.49
CA ILE A 131 9.46 -3.27 -4.33
C ILE A 131 10.17 -2.02 -4.82
N CYS A 132 9.73 -0.86 -4.36
CA CYS A 132 10.32 0.44 -4.62
C CYS A 132 10.74 1.11 -3.31
N LEU A 133 12.02 1.49 -3.21
CA LEU A 133 12.53 2.41 -2.20
C LEU A 133 12.51 3.83 -2.77
N MET A 134 11.89 4.78 -2.07
CA MET A 134 11.67 6.13 -2.60
C MET A 134 12.77 7.12 -2.20
N ASN A 135 13.17 8.02 -3.11
CA ASN A 135 14.13 9.10 -2.86
C ASN A 135 13.58 10.08 -1.83
N LYS A 136 14.32 10.34 -0.73
CA LYS A 136 13.93 11.33 0.30
C LYS A 136 13.39 12.60 -0.37
N LYS A 137 12.27 13.13 0.13
CA LYS A 137 11.84 14.47 -0.29
C LYS A 137 12.99 15.43 0.04
N ILE A 138 13.45 16.17 -0.96
CA ILE A 138 14.33 17.29 -0.75
C ILE A 138 13.40 18.40 -0.24
N GLU A 139 13.53 18.76 1.02
CA GLU A 139 12.90 19.98 1.53
C GLU A 139 13.68 21.15 0.94
N GLU A 140 13.00 22.05 0.21
CA GLU A 140 13.53 23.37 -0.16
C GLU A 140 13.60 24.31 1.06
#